data_AF-A0A2D8HVE6-F1
#
_entry.id   AF-A0A2D8HVE6-F1
#
_cell.length_a   1.000
_cell.length_b   1.000
_cell.length_c   1.000
_cell.angle_alpha   90.00
_cell.angle_beta   90.00
_cell.angle_gamma   90.00
#
_symmetry.space_group_name_H-M   'P 1'
#
loop_
_entity.id
_entity.type
_entity.pdbx_description
1 polymer ?
#
loop_
_entity_poly.entity_id
_entity_poly.type
_entity_poly.pdbx_seq_one_letter_code
_entity_poly.pdbx_strand_id
1 'polypeptide(L)' 'MSNDSSNASGKSRGIYLLPNLFTTAGLFSGFYAIVASMNDRFIEAAVAIFIAMVFDGLDGR' A
#
# COMPACT_ATOMS: atom_id res chain seq x y z
N MET A 1 51.44 -2.23 -5.84
CA MET A 1 50.86 -3.21 -6.80
C MET A 1 50.18 -4.29 -5.99
N SER A 2 48.90 -4.64 -6.11
CA SER A 2 47.83 -4.23 -7.02
C SER A 2 46.49 -4.58 -6.33
N ASN A 3 45.45 -3.84 -6.67
CA ASN A 3 44.03 -4.04 -6.33
C ASN A 3 43.58 -5.51 -6.39
N ASP A 4 42.59 -5.87 -5.57
CA ASP A 4 41.32 -6.24 -6.18
C ASP A 4 40.10 -5.77 -5.39
N SER A 5 39.20 -5.13 -6.13
CA SER A 5 37.91 -4.63 -5.71
C SER A 5 36.87 -5.64 -6.17
N SER A 6 36.37 -6.51 -5.30
CA SER A 6 35.23 -7.38 -5.61
C SER A 6 34.00 -6.92 -4.83
N ASN A 7 33.34 -5.92 -5.41
CA ASN A 7 31.95 -5.55 -5.16
C ASN A 7 31.04 -6.76 -5.41
N ALA A 8 30.29 -7.24 -4.40
CA ALA A 8 29.09 -8.01 -4.64
C ALA A 8 28.17 -8.05 -3.43
N SER A 9 26.92 -7.64 -3.67
CA SER A 9 25.75 -7.82 -2.81
C SER A 9 25.50 -6.71 -1.78
N GLY A 10 25.25 -5.51 -2.30
CA GLY A 10 24.23 -4.65 -1.71
C GLY A 10 22.93 -5.43 -1.68
N LYS A 11 22.64 -6.05 -0.54
CA LYS A 11 21.39 -6.77 -0.27
C LYS A 11 20.28 -5.72 -0.24
N SER A 12 19.74 -5.37 -1.41
CA SER A 12 18.54 -4.56 -1.53
C SER A 12 17.41 -5.30 -0.83
N ARG A 13 17.21 -5.00 0.46
CA ARG A 13 16.04 -5.42 1.24
C ARG A 13 14.77 -4.66 0.79
N GLY A 14 14.65 -4.38 -0.50
CA GLY A 14 13.35 -4.08 -1.10
C GLY A 14 12.74 -5.44 -1.31
N ILE A 15 11.74 -5.88 -0.57
CA ILE A 15 10.46 -5.22 -0.47
C ILE A 15 9.77 -5.90 0.73
N TYR A 16 10.10 -5.46 1.96
CA TYR A 16 9.36 -5.87 3.17
C TYR A 16 8.26 -4.87 3.54
N LEU A 17 8.15 -3.79 2.77
CA LEU A 17 7.09 -2.78 2.87
C LEU A 17 5.83 -3.17 2.09
N LEU A 18 5.90 -4.14 1.16
CA LEU A 18 4.77 -4.44 0.27
C LEU A 18 3.51 -4.86 1.00
N PRO A 19 3.57 -5.74 2.02
CA PRO A 19 2.36 -6.17 2.73
C PRO A 19 1.70 -4.97 3.39
N ASN A 20 2.38 -4.37 4.37
CA ASN A 20 1.84 -3.26 5.14
C ASN A 20 1.47 -2.01 4.30
N LEU A 21 2.03 -1.85 3.10
CA LEU A 21 1.63 -0.79 2.15
C LEU A 21 0.20 -1.00 1.63
N PHE A 22 -0.24 -2.25 1.45
CA PHE A 22 -1.62 -2.56 1.09
C PHE A 22 -2.59 -2.27 2.24
N THR A 23 -2.28 -2.66 3.49
CA THR A 23 -3.08 -2.24 4.65
C THR A 23 -3.19 -0.71 4.74
N THR A 24 -2.08 0.01 4.59
CA THR A 24 -2.11 1.49 4.64
C THR A 24 -2.86 2.11 3.47
N ALA A 25 -2.80 1.53 2.27
CA ALA A 25 -3.63 1.94 1.14
C ALA A 25 -5.13 1.68 1.40
N GLY A 26 -5.48 0.56 2.03
CA GLY A 26 -6.85 0.25 2.47
C GLY A 26 -7.37 1.28 3.48
N LEU A 27 -6.57 1.64 4.48
CA LEU A 27 -6.90 2.68 5.47
C LEU A 27 -7.12 4.05 4.80
N PHE A 28 -6.27 4.42 3.84
CA PHE A 28 -6.41 5.67 3.10
C PHE A 28 -7.67 5.70 2.23
N SER A 29 -8.03 4.57 1.62
CA SER A 29 -9.28 4.41 0.86
C SER A 29 -10.52 4.55 1.76
N GLY A 30 -10.49 3.97 2.96
CA GLY A 30 -11.53 4.16 3.97
C GLY A 30 -11.66 5.61 4.44
N PHE A 31 -10.53 6.31 4.65
CA PHE A 31 -10.53 7.74 4.98
C PHE A 31 -11.13 8.58 3.83
N TYR A 32 -10.76 8.30 2.59
CA TYR A 32 -11.35 8.96 1.42
C TYR A 32 -12.87 8.72 1.34
N ALA A 33 -13.34 7.52 1.67
CA ALA A 33 -14.77 7.23 1.68
C ALA A 33 -15.54 8.13 2.67
N ILE A 34 -14.98 8.39 3.85
CA ILE A 34 -15.56 9.31 4.85
C ILE A 34 -15.65 10.72 4.24
N VAL A 35 -14.55 11.24 3.69
CA VAL A 35 -14.54 12.59 3.07
C VAL A 35 -15.50 12.67 1.89
N ALA A 36 -15.56 11.66 1.03
CA ALA A 36 -16.49 11.62 -0.10
C ALA A 36 -17.95 11.62 0.37
N SER A 37 -18.28 10.81 1.39
CA SER A 37 -19.64 10.77 1.97
C SER A 37 -20.05 12.11 2.59
N MET A 38 -19.11 12.86 3.17
CA MET A 38 -19.36 14.20 3.70
C MET A 38 -19.62 15.26 2.62
N ASN A 39 -19.24 14.97 1.36
CA ASN A 39 -19.50 15.84 0.22
C ASN A 39 -20.72 15.37 -0.59
N ASP A 40 -21.61 14.58 0.01
CA ASP A 40 -22.77 13.94 -0.64
C ASP A 40 -22.40 13.02 -1.82
N ARG A 41 -21.12 12.61 -1.94
CA ARG A 41 -20.60 11.73 -2.98
C ARG A 41 -20.64 10.28 -2.54
N PHE A 42 -21.87 9.77 -2.36
CA PHE A 42 -22.12 8.44 -1.81
C PHE A 42 -21.64 7.30 -2.71
N ILE A 43 -21.68 7.49 -4.04
CA ILE A 43 -21.25 6.48 -5.01
C ILE A 43 -19.73 6.26 -4.90
N GLU A 44 -18.98 7.36 -4.86
CA GLU A 44 -17.52 7.31 -4.76
C GLU A 44 -17.06 6.84 -3.38
N ALA A 45 -17.81 7.17 -2.32
CA ALA A 45 -17.60 6.59 -1.00
C ALA A 45 -17.78 5.07 -0.99
N ALA A 46 -18.84 4.56 -1.63
CA ALA A 46 -19.09 3.12 -1.72
C ALA A 46 -17.98 2.39 -2.52
N VAL A 47 -17.51 2.98 -3.62
CA VAL A 47 -16.39 2.45 -4.40
C VAL A 47 -15.11 2.42 -3.58
N ALA A 48 -14.83 3.46 -2.79
CA ALA A 48 -13.65 3.52 -1.94
C ALA A 48 -13.69 2.50 -0.78
N ILE A 49 -14.87 2.23 -0.19
CA ILE A 49 -15.06 1.14 0.77
C ILE A 49 -14.78 -0.22 0.11
N PHE A 50 -15.28 -0.43 -1.11
CA PHE A 50 -15.06 -1.68 -1.85
C PHE A 50 -13.58 -1.90 -2.14
N ILE A 51 -12.86 -0.86 -2.58
CA ILE A 51 -11.41 -0.90 -2.80
C ILE A 51 -10.65 -1.20 -1.50
N ALA A 52 -11.05 -0.59 -0.37
CA ALA A 52 -10.44 -0.85 0.93
C ALA A 52 -10.57 -2.33 1.33
N MET A 53 -11.75 -2.93 1.09
CA MET A 53 -12.01 -4.34 1.37
C MET A 53 -11.16 -5.28 0.51
N VAL A 54 -10.92 -4.92 -0.76
CA VAL A 54 -10.03 -5.69 -1.64
C VAL A 54 -8.57 -5.60 -1.16
N PHE A 55 -8.09 -4.42 -0.78
CA PHE A 55 -6.73 -4.26 -0.26
C PHE A 55 -6.51 -4.99 1.07
N ASP A 56 -7.49 -4.97 1.96
CA ASP A 56 -7.45 -5.73 3.24
C ASP A 56 -7.44 -7.24 3.00
N GLY A 57 -8.21 -7.73 2.02
CA GLY A 57 -8.20 -9.13 1.61
C GLY A 57 -6.92 -9.60 0.91
N LEU A 58 -6.16 -8.67 0.29
CA LEU A 58 -4.86 -8.95 -0.35
C LEU A 58 -3.68 -8.93 0.63
N ASP A 59 -3.75 -8.14 1.71
CA ASP A 59 -2.70 -8.07 2.73
C ASP A 59 -2.92 -9.06 3.89
N GLY A 60 -4.13 -9.58 4.04
CA GLY A 60 -4.53 -10.50 5.11
C GLY A 60 -4.00 -11.93 5.03
N ARG A 61 -3.08 -12.26 4.10
CA ARG A 61 -2.41 -13.57 4.02
C ARG A 61 -1.18 -13.66 3.13
#